data_AF-A0A933H1T5-F1
#
_entry.id   AF-A0A933H1T5-F1
#
_cell.length_a   1.000
_cell.length_b   1.000
_cell.length_c   1.000
_cell.angle_alpha   90.00
_cell.angle_beta   90.00
_cell.angle_gamma   90.00
#
_symmetry.space_group_name_H-M   'P 1'
#
loop_
_entity.id
_entity.type
_entity.pdbx_description
1 polymer ?
#
loop_
_entity_poly.entity_id
_entity_poly.type
_entity_poly.pdbx_seq_one_letter_code
_entity_poly.pdbx_strand_id
1 'polypeptide(L)'
;MKCAQCGSENKTGQIYCQICGAELDLTYDQVHESVREELKLEKEKYAEDQTRQFLVLAVFLMILSIILSVVAGPVPQAEAPPSFSAPTTVQKPEPPAADERFYFPERVE
;
A
#
# COMPACT_ATOMS: atom_id res chain seq x y z
N MET A 1 14.88 9.89 45.16
CA MET A 1 13.52 9.63 45.67
C MET A 1 13.60 8.79 46.94
N LYS A 2 12.79 9.10 47.95
CA LYS A 2 12.79 8.39 49.23
C LYS A 2 11.87 7.18 49.14
N CYS A 3 12.33 6.00 49.57
CA CYS A 3 11.50 4.80 49.61
C CYS A 3 10.39 4.96 50.65
N ALA A 4 9.14 4.68 50.30
CA ALA A 4 8.02 4.73 51.24
C ALA A 4 8.05 3.61 52.29
N GLN A 5 8.73 2.49 52.00
CA GLN A 5 8.79 1.32 52.89
C GLN A 5 9.92 1.45 53.93
N CYS A 6 11.13 1.80 53.52
CA CYS A 6 12.29 1.85 54.42
C CYS A 6 12.85 3.26 54.66
N GLY A 7 12.34 4.27 53.94
CA GLY A 7 12.84 5.65 54.06
C GLY A 7 14.22 5.89 53.45
N SER A 8 14.83 4.91 52.79
CA SER A 8 16.16 5.08 52.17
C SER A 8 16.08 6.01 50.96
N GLU A 9 17.17 6.73 50.70
CA GLU A 9 17.30 7.57 49.53
C GLU A 9 17.78 6.73 48.34
N ASN A 10 16.98 6.66 47.28
CA ASN A 10 17.29 5.95 46.04
C ASN A 10 17.44 6.95 44.88
N LYS A 11 18.19 6.56 43.84
CA LYS A 11 18.32 7.36 42.61
C LYS A 11 16.98 7.42 41.86
N THR A 12 16.69 8.57 41.26
CA THR A 12 15.50 8.80 40.43
C THR A 12 15.57 7.89 39.19
N GLY A 13 14.47 7.19 38.88
CA GLY A 13 14.41 6.23 37.76
C GLY A 13 14.71 4.76 38.12
N GLN A 14 14.91 4.44 39.40
CA GLN A 14 15.02 3.04 39.86
C GLN A 14 13.65 2.48 40.21
N ILE A 15 13.36 1.29 39.67
CA ILE A 15 12.08 0.59 39.84
C ILE A 15 12.00 -0.08 41.23
N TYR A 16 13.14 -0.42 41.83
CA TYR A 16 13.21 -1.10 43.13
C TYR A 16 14.20 -0.41 44.07
N CYS A 17 13.95 -0.52 45.37
CA CYS A 17 14.84 0.02 46.39
C CYS A 17 16.08 -0.85 46.52
N GLN A 18 17.26 -0.24 46.53
CA GLN A 18 18.52 -0.98 46.69
C GLN A 18 18.74 -1.54 48.11
N ILE A 19 17.96 -1.07 49.09
CA ILE A 19 18.11 -1.44 50.49
C ILE A 19 17.10 -2.50 50.91
N CYS A 20 15.81 -2.27 50.66
CA CYS A 20 14.74 -3.16 51.12
C CYS A 20 14.11 -4.00 50.00
N GLY A 21 14.48 -3.75 48.73
CA GLY A 21 13.91 -4.45 47.58
C GLY A 21 12.47 -4.06 47.23
N ALA A 22 11.83 -3.15 47.98
CA ALA A 22 10.48 -2.70 47.68
C ALA A 22 10.41 -1.95 46.35
N GLU A 23 9.34 -2.18 45.59
CA GLU A 23 9.08 -1.47 44.36
C GLU A 23 8.83 0.02 44.64
N LEU A 24 9.52 0.86 43.89
CA LEU A 24 9.49 2.31 43.95
C LEU A 24 8.44 2.82 42.95
N ASP A 25 7.22 2.33 43.13
CA ASP A 25 6.10 2.49 42.19
C ASP A 25 5.31 3.79 42.41
N LEU A 26 6.01 4.90 42.60
CA LEU A 26 5.37 6.18 42.93
C LEU A 26 5.20 7.11 41.72
N THR A 27 5.46 6.67 40.49
CA THR A 27 5.33 7.60 39.34
C THR A 27 5.03 6.95 37.98
N TYR A 28 4.99 5.62 37.84
CA TYR A 28 4.74 5.01 36.53
C TYR A 28 3.25 4.73 36.30
N ASP A 29 2.57 4.09 37.24
CA ASP A 29 1.18 3.65 37.04
C ASP A 29 0.17 4.79 36.99
N GLN A 30 0.28 5.80 37.86
CA GLN A 30 -0.66 6.94 37.87
C GLN A 30 -0.52 7.84 36.63
N VAL A 31 0.66 7.86 36.02
CA VAL A 31 0.92 8.63 34.78
C VAL A 31 0.44 7.85 33.57
N HIS A 32 0.52 6.52 33.60
CA HIS A 32 0.14 5.69 32.46
C HIS A 32 -1.37 5.64 32.22
N GLU A 33 -2.17 5.81 33.28
CA GLU A 33 -3.63 5.79 33.20
C GLU A 33 -4.19 7.13 32.70
N SER A 34 -3.71 8.27 33.22
CA SER A 34 -4.12 9.60 32.76
C SER A 34 -3.72 9.86 31.31
N VAL A 35 -2.50 9.47 30.91
CA VAL A 35 -2.04 9.58 29.51
C VAL A 35 -2.88 8.71 28.57
N ARG A 36 -3.38 7.56 29.03
CA ARG A 36 -4.20 6.65 28.20
C ARG A 36 -5.61 7.21 27.97
N GLU A 37 -6.18 7.89 28.94
CA GLU A 37 -7.51 8.51 28.81
C GLU A 37 -7.48 9.74 27.91
N GLU A 38 -6.47 10.60 28.07
CA GLU A 38 -6.26 11.77 27.21
C GLU A 38 -6.09 11.36 25.73
N LEU A 39 -5.36 10.27 25.47
CA LEU A 39 -5.12 9.76 24.12
C LEU A 39 -6.38 9.27 23.40
N LYS A 40 -7.43 8.86 24.13
CA LYS A 40 -8.69 8.41 23.54
C LYS A 40 -9.55 9.62 23.13
N LEU A 41 -9.63 10.62 23.99
CA LEU A 41 -10.38 11.85 23.73
C LEU A 41 -9.73 12.69 22.61
N GLU A 42 -8.41 12.68 22.51
CA GLU A 42 -7.69 13.39 21.46
C GLU A 42 -7.90 12.75 20.07
N LYS A 43 -8.07 11.42 20.00
CA LYS A 43 -8.36 10.70 18.74
C LYS A 43 -9.75 11.01 18.20
N GLU A 44 -10.73 11.22 19.06
CA GLU A 44 -12.09 11.57 18.63
C GLU A 44 -12.12 12.97 18.02
N LYS A 45 -11.42 13.94 18.62
CA LYS A 45 -11.29 15.29 18.07
C LYS A 45 -10.45 15.36 16.80
N TYR A 46 -9.39 14.56 16.72
CA TYR A 46 -8.52 14.55 15.54
C TYR A 46 -9.21 13.97 14.29
N ALA A 47 -10.13 13.02 14.46
CA ALA A 47 -10.88 12.43 13.36
C ALA A 47 -11.87 13.41 12.70
N GLU A 48 -12.49 14.29 13.49
CA GLU A 48 -13.42 15.30 12.98
C GLU A 48 -12.70 16.35 12.12
N ASP A 49 -11.57 16.87 12.61
CA ASP A 49 -10.80 17.90 11.89
C ASP A 49 -10.14 17.36 10.62
N GLN A 50 -9.64 16.11 10.65
CA GLN A 50 -9.03 15.48 9.47
C GLN A 50 -10.02 15.40 8.31
N THR A 51 -11.28 15.04 8.60
CA THR A 51 -12.31 14.84 7.58
C THR A 51 -12.64 16.15 6.86
N ARG A 52 -12.72 17.26 7.61
CA ARG A 52 -13.00 18.58 7.04
C ARG A 52 -11.89 19.06 6.12
N GLN A 53 -10.63 18.86 6.50
CA GLN A 53 -9.49 19.26 5.69
C GLN A 53 -9.42 18.47 4.37
N PHE A 54 -9.65 17.16 4.41
CA PHE A 54 -9.72 16.33 3.20
C PHE A 54 -10.88 16.73 2.29
N LEU A 55 -12.06 17.03 2.84
CA LEU A 55 -13.23 17.46 2.06
C LEU A 55 -12.95 18.78 1.34
N VAL A 56 -12.39 19.78 2.04
CA VAL A 56 -12.03 21.07 1.44
C VAL A 56 -11.00 20.90 0.33
N LEU A 57 -9.96 20.09 0.56
CA LEU A 57 -8.93 19.82 -0.45
C LEU A 57 -9.51 19.10 -1.68
N ALA A 58 -10.38 18.11 -1.48
CA ALA A 58 -11.03 17.39 -2.58
C ALA A 58 -11.91 18.31 -3.43
N VAL A 59 -12.72 19.18 -2.81
CA VAL A 59 -13.55 20.16 -3.52
C VAL A 59 -12.67 21.15 -4.29
N PHE A 60 -11.59 21.63 -3.68
CA PHE A 60 -10.65 22.54 -4.34
C PHE A 60 -10.02 21.90 -5.59
N LEU A 61 -9.54 20.65 -5.50
CA LEU A 61 -9.00 19.93 -6.64
C LEU A 61 -10.04 19.66 -7.74
N MET A 62 -11.28 19.36 -7.35
CA MET A 62 -12.38 19.18 -8.30
C MET A 62 -12.66 20.47 -9.10
N ILE A 63 -12.73 21.62 -8.41
CA ILE A 63 -12.92 22.93 -9.06
C ILE A 63 -11.72 23.25 -9.95
N LEU A 64 -10.49 23.05 -9.48
CA LEU A 64 -9.27 23.24 -10.28
C LEU A 64 -9.28 22.39 -11.55
N SER A 65 -9.66 21.11 -11.44
CA SER A 65 -9.77 20.21 -12.58
C SER A 65 -10.79 20.73 -13.60
N ILE A 66 -11.95 21.20 -13.15
CA ILE A 66 -12.98 21.75 -14.04
C ILE A 66 -12.47 23.00 -14.75
N ILE A 67 -11.84 23.92 -14.01
CA ILE A 67 -11.26 25.15 -14.59
C ILE A 67 -10.20 24.79 -15.64
N LEU A 68 -9.29 23.87 -15.32
CA LEU A 68 -8.26 23.40 -16.25
C LEU A 68 -8.89 22.74 -17.49
N SER A 69 -9.92 21.90 -17.33
CA SER A 69 -10.62 21.31 -18.47
C SER A 69 -11.30 22.35 -19.37
N VAL A 70 -11.86 23.40 -18.79
CA VAL A 70 -12.50 24.50 -19.56
C VAL A 70 -11.45 25.35 -20.28
N VAL A 71 -10.33 25.66 -19.62
CA VAL A 71 -9.28 26.55 -20.15
C VAL A 71 -8.35 25.86 -21.13
N ALA A 72 -7.97 24.60 -20.87
CA ALA A 72 -7.01 23.87 -21.71
C ALA A 72 -7.63 23.30 -23.01
N GLY A 73 -8.96 23.33 -23.13
CA GLY A 73 -9.67 22.75 -24.27
C GLY A 73 -9.62 21.21 -24.29
N PRO A 74 -10.32 20.57 -25.24
CA PRO A 74 -10.28 19.12 -25.40
C PRO A 74 -8.85 18.68 -25.71
N VAL A 75 -8.35 17.71 -24.93
CA VAL A 75 -7.02 17.11 -25.14
C VAL A 75 -6.92 16.69 -26.60
N PRO A 76 -5.89 17.16 -27.35
CA PRO A 76 -5.69 16.68 -28.71
C PRO A 76 -5.53 15.17 -28.64
N GLN A 77 -6.43 14.44 -29.30
CA GLN A 77 -6.29 13.00 -29.49
C GLN A 77 -4.93 12.80 -30.15
N ALA A 78 -3.98 12.20 -29.42
CA ALA A 78 -2.76 11.72 -30.03
C ALA A 78 -3.20 10.72 -31.09
N GLU A 79 -3.02 11.10 -32.36
CA GLU A 79 -3.30 10.22 -33.49
C GLU A 79 -2.69 8.86 -33.18
N ALA A 80 -3.53 7.82 -33.13
CA ALA A 80 -3.07 6.48 -32.82
C ALA A 80 -1.89 6.16 -33.75
N PRO A 81 -0.77 5.66 -33.22
CA PRO A 81 0.38 5.33 -34.05
C PRO A 81 -0.10 4.38 -35.16
N PRO A 82 0.38 4.55 -36.41
CA PRO A 82 -0.09 3.76 -37.53
C PRO A 82 0.02 2.28 -37.17
N SER A 83 -1.14 1.59 -37.16
CA SER A 83 -1.20 0.16 -36.90
C SER A 83 -0.41 -0.53 -38.01
N PHE A 84 0.79 -0.98 -37.70
CA PHE A 84 1.60 -1.80 -38.58
C PHE A 84 0.85 -3.12 -38.76
N SER A 85 0.12 -3.25 -39.88
CA SER A 85 -0.47 -4.53 -40.25
C SER A 85 0.67 -5.52 -40.48
N ALA A 86 0.77 -6.52 -39.62
CA ALA A 86 1.76 -7.59 -39.77
C ALA A 86 1.62 -8.21 -41.18
N PRO A 87 2.74 -8.47 -41.89
CA PRO A 87 2.68 -9.10 -43.20
C PRO A 87 2.05 -10.49 -43.06
N THR A 88 1.09 -10.77 -43.94
CA THR A 88 0.46 -12.09 -44.11
C THR A 88 1.55 -13.15 -44.15
N THR A 89 1.59 -14.03 -43.15
CA THR A 89 2.42 -15.22 -43.18
C THR A 89 2.03 -16.04 -44.41
N VAL A 90 2.92 -16.10 -45.39
CA VAL A 90 2.80 -16.99 -46.55
C VAL A 90 2.70 -18.42 -45.99
N GLN A 91 1.52 -19.03 -46.10
CA GLN A 91 1.36 -20.46 -45.84
C GLN A 91 2.29 -21.20 -46.79
N LYS A 92 3.31 -21.85 -46.21
CA LYS A 92 4.16 -22.80 -46.91
C LYS A 92 3.24 -23.92 -47.42
N PRO A 93 3.17 -24.20 -48.73
CA PRO A 93 2.34 -25.29 -49.23
C PRO A 93 2.82 -26.62 -48.63
N GLU A 94 1.87 -27.38 -48.12
CA GLU A 94 2.07 -28.72 -47.58
C GLU A 94 2.56 -29.65 -48.71
N PRO A 95 3.62 -30.45 -48.49
CA PRO A 95 4.14 -31.32 -49.53
C PRO A 95 3.09 -32.38 -49.92
N PRO A 96 2.93 -32.69 -51.21
CA PRO A 96 1.94 -33.68 -51.65
C PRO A 96 2.26 -35.05 -51.06
N ALA A 97 1.22 -35.74 -50.59
CA ALA A 97 1.27 -37.10 -50.10
C ALA A 97 1.97 -38.01 -51.13
N ALA A 98 3.00 -38.73 -50.68
CA ALA A 98 3.67 -39.73 -51.49
C ALA A 98 2.63 -40.78 -51.93
N ASP A 99 2.42 -40.89 -53.24
CA ASP A 99 1.57 -41.92 -53.84
C ASP A 99 2.26 -43.28 -53.68
N GLU A 100 1.75 -44.10 -52.76
CA GLU A 100 2.21 -45.47 -52.48
C GLU A 100 1.88 -46.47 -53.61
N ARG A 101 1.50 -46.02 -54.82
CA ARG A 101 1.14 -46.91 -55.95
C ARG A 101 2.28 -47.58 -56.69
N PHE A 102 3.54 -47.30 -56.33
CA PHE A 102 4.68 -48.03 -56.87
C PHE A 102 5.22 -49.06 -55.86
N TYR A 103 4.36 -50.00 -55.46
CA TYR A 103 4.84 -51.23 -54.84
C TYR A 103 4.04 -52.45 -55.28
N PHE A 104 4.80 -53.39 -55.89
CA PHE A 104 4.55 -54.83 -56.01
C PHE A 104 3.54 -55.35 -57.05
N PRO A 105 3.59 -56.63 -57.50
CA PRO A 105 4.65 -57.66 -57.44
C PRO A 105 5.02 -58.31 -58.81
N GLU A 106 6.19 -58.95 -58.82
CA GLU A 106 6.45 -60.37 -59.18
C GLU A 106 5.67 -61.14 -60.28
N ARG A 107 6.50 -61.75 -61.15
CA ARG A 107 6.37 -63.11 -61.76
C ARG A 107 5.30 -63.30 -62.85
N VAL A 108 5.62 -63.86 -64.01
CA VAL A 108 5.49 -65.29 -64.46
C VAL A 108 5.59 -65.14 -66.00
N GLU A 109 6.31 -65.88 -66.85
CA GLU A 109 6.76 -67.28 -66.97
C GLU A 109 7.92 -67.33 -67.99
#